data_AF-A0A117MSH9-F1
#
_entry.id   AF-A0A117MSH9-F1
#
_cell.length_a   1.000
_cell.length_b   1.000
_cell.length_c   1.000
_cell.angle_alpha   90.00
_cell.angle_beta   90.00
_cell.angle_gamma   90.00
#
_symmetry.space_group_name_H-M   'P 1'
#
loop_
_entity.id
_entity.type
_entity.pdbx_description
1 polymer ?
#
loop_
_entity_poly.entity_id
_entity_poly.type
_entity_poly.pdbx_seq_one_letter_code
_entity_poly.pdbx_strand_id
1 'polypeptide(L)'
;MAYTDTRSEQASTAALVSRLSEQVSTLVRDELMLARMEMMEKGRRAGKGAGLLGAAGVMTMYGTGALLVTAGAALALVVPVWVAALAVTGVLFLAAAVTALAGRQEIHHAGPALPQAAMASGREDVDAFMDAARAGRSL
;
A
#
# COMPACT_ATOMS: atom_id res chain seq x y z
N MET A 1 22.49 8.24 66.97
CA MET A 1 23.12 9.11 65.96
C MET A 1 22.86 8.47 64.60
N ALA A 2 21.73 8.78 63.97
CA ALA A 2 21.27 8.12 62.74
C ALA A 2 20.72 9.19 61.79
N TYR A 3 21.54 9.64 60.85
CA TYR A 3 21.10 10.56 59.80
C TYR A 3 22.00 10.42 58.58
N THR A 4 21.90 9.32 57.83
CA THR A 4 22.44 9.22 56.45
C THR A 4 22.08 7.86 55.85
N ASP A 5 20.91 7.71 55.22
CA ASP A 5 20.75 6.70 54.15
C ASP A 5 19.60 6.96 53.15
N THR A 6 18.90 8.09 53.23
CA THR A 6 17.80 8.37 52.29
C THR A 6 18.26 9.10 51.03
N ARG A 7 19.33 9.90 51.09
CA ARG A 7 19.88 10.61 49.92
C ARG A 7 20.64 9.70 48.96
N SER A 8 21.33 8.67 49.49
CA SER A 8 22.06 7.64 48.73
C SER A 8 21.09 6.79 47.89
N GLU A 9 20.03 6.28 48.52
CA GLU A 9 18.99 5.51 47.82
C GLU A 9 18.23 6.35 46.78
N GLN A 10 17.82 7.58 47.11
CA GLN A 10 17.15 8.48 46.17
C GLN A 10 18.00 8.81 44.95
N ALA A 11 19.31 9.03 45.13
CA ALA A 11 20.26 9.21 44.04
C ALA A 11 20.39 7.94 43.17
N SER A 12 20.29 6.75 43.77
CA SER A 12 20.35 5.48 43.04
C SER A 12 19.11 5.24 42.17
N THR A 13 17.91 5.49 42.70
CA THR A 13 16.65 5.33 41.96
C THR A 13 16.56 6.33 40.81
N ALA A 14 16.99 7.57 41.04
CA ALA A 14 17.11 8.57 39.97
C ALA A 14 18.11 8.14 38.87
N ALA A 15 19.22 7.51 39.23
CA ALA A 15 20.20 6.99 38.28
C ALA A 15 19.66 5.79 37.46
N LEU A 16 18.87 4.90 38.07
CA LEU A 16 18.21 3.78 37.40
C LEU A 16 17.15 4.27 36.40
N VAL A 17 16.31 5.24 36.81
CA VAL A 17 15.31 5.85 35.92
C VAL A 17 15.99 6.55 34.74
N SER A 18 17.09 7.26 34.97
CA SER A 18 17.88 7.89 33.90
C SER A 18 18.42 6.84 32.91
N ARG A 19 19.02 5.76 33.40
CA ARG A 19 19.56 4.68 32.55
C ARG A 19 18.49 3.93 31.76
N LEU A 20 17.34 3.64 32.38
CA LEU A 20 16.19 3.03 31.69
C LEU A 20 15.65 3.96 30.61
N SER A 21 15.51 5.26 30.91
CA SER A 21 15.06 6.25 29.93
C SER A 21 16.03 6.32 28.74
N GLU A 22 17.32 6.23 28.99
CA GLU A 22 18.35 6.23 27.96
C GLU A 22 18.32 4.94 27.12
N GLN A 23 18.13 3.77 27.75
CA GLN A 23 17.99 2.48 27.05
C GLN A 23 16.72 2.43 26.19
N VAL A 24 15.58 2.90 26.72
CA VAL A 24 14.32 2.99 25.96
C VAL A 24 14.48 3.96 24.79
N SER A 25 15.13 5.11 24.99
CA SER A 25 15.44 6.06 23.92
C SER A 25 16.30 5.45 22.82
N THR A 26 17.32 4.68 23.18
CA THR A 26 18.17 3.94 22.24
C THR A 26 17.38 2.87 21.49
N LEU A 27 16.59 2.05 22.19
CA LEU A 27 15.76 1.02 21.57
C LEU A 27 14.78 1.61 20.55
N VAL A 28 14.09 2.70 20.91
CA VAL A 28 13.16 3.39 20.02
C VAL A 28 13.89 3.89 18.77
N ARG A 29 15.09 4.46 18.91
CA ARG A 29 15.91 4.91 17.77
C ARG A 29 16.30 3.75 16.87
N ASP A 30 16.72 2.63 17.45
CA ASP A 30 17.14 1.45 16.70
C ASP A 30 15.97 0.84 15.92
N GLU A 31 14.80 0.71 16.55
CA GLU A 31 13.59 0.20 15.91
C GLU A 31 13.14 1.12 14.77
N LEU A 32 13.24 2.44 14.95
CA LEU A 32 12.99 3.42 13.89
C LEU A 32 13.99 3.30 12.74
N MET A 33 15.28 3.08 13.02
CA MET A 33 16.29 2.85 12.00
C MET A 33 16.01 1.56 11.22
N LEU A 34 15.65 0.48 11.92
CA LEU A 34 15.27 -0.80 11.31
C LEU A 34 14.03 -0.66 10.43
N ALA A 35 12.97 -0.06 10.96
CA ALA A 35 11.74 0.21 10.22
C ALA A 35 12.00 1.07 8.97
N ARG A 36 12.87 2.08 9.08
CA ARG A 36 13.28 2.90 7.93
C ARG A 36 14.00 2.07 6.87
N MET A 37 14.94 1.20 7.26
CA MET A 37 15.64 0.32 6.32
C MET A 37 14.68 -0.64 5.63
N GLU A 38 13.78 -1.28 6.38
CA GLU A 38 12.80 -2.20 5.83
C GLU A 38 11.82 -1.48 4.89
N MET A 39 11.37 -0.26 5.26
CA MET A 39 10.52 0.56 4.41
C MET A 39 11.22 0.99 3.12
N MET A 40 12.51 1.34 3.17
CA MET A 40 13.28 1.65 1.96
C MET A 40 13.43 0.43 1.05
N GLU A 41 13.69 -0.76 1.61
CA GLU A 41 13.82 -1.98 0.81
C GLU A 41 12.47 -2.41 0.20
N LYS A 42 11.38 -2.36 0.99
CA LYS A 42 10.01 -2.58 0.49
C LYS A 42 9.65 -1.56 -0.58
N GLY A 43 9.95 -0.29 -0.35
CA GLY A 43 9.71 0.80 -1.30
C GLY A 43 10.50 0.61 -2.60
N ARG A 44 11.76 0.17 -2.52
CA ARG A 44 12.59 -0.12 -3.69
C ARG A 44 12.03 -1.29 -4.51
N ARG A 45 11.61 -2.37 -3.85
CA ARG A 45 10.99 -3.53 -4.54
C ARG A 45 9.66 -3.16 -5.17
N ALA A 46 8.80 -2.45 -4.44
CA ALA A 46 7.53 -1.94 -4.95
C ALA A 46 7.75 -0.98 -6.13
N GLY A 47 8.70 -0.05 -6.02
CA GLY A 47 9.04 0.90 -7.07
C GLY A 47 9.58 0.23 -8.34
N LYS A 48 10.45 -0.78 -8.21
CA LYS A 48 10.90 -1.60 -9.34
C LYS A 48 9.75 -2.34 -10.00
N GLY A 49 8.88 -2.98 -9.20
CA GLY A 49 7.70 -3.68 -9.70
C GLY A 49 6.75 -2.75 -10.46
N ALA A 50 6.43 -1.60 -9.88
CA ALA A 50 5.62 -0.58 -10.52
C ALA A 50 6.25 -0.04 -11.81
N GLY A 51 7.58 0.18 -11.81
CA GLY A 51 8.31 0.62 -13.00
C GLY A 51 8.28 -0.42 -14.13
N LEU A 52 8.49 -1.70 -13.81
CA LEU A 52 8.43 -2.79 -14.79
C LEU A 52 7.01 -2.98 -15.34
N LEU A 53 5.98 -2.96 -14.48
CA LEU A 53 4.59 -3.04 -14.92
C LEU A 53 4.19 -1.83 -15.77
N GLY A 54 4.65 -0.62 -15.41
CA GLY A 54 4.46 0.57 -16.22
C GLY A 54 5.09 0.44 -17.61
N ALA A 55 6.35 -0.01 -17.68
CA ALA A 55 7.05 -0.24 -18.94
C ALA A 55 6.36 -1.31 -19.80
N ALA A 56 5.96 -2.43 -19.19
CA ALA A 56 5.21 -3.48 -19.86
C ALA A 56 3.86 -2.97 -20.40
N GLY A 57 3.16 -2.12 -19.64
CA GLY A 57 1.93 -1.48 -20.08
C GLY A 57 2.14 -0.60 -21.31
N VAL A 58 3.17 0.25 -21.32
CA VAL A 58 3.53 1.09 -22.48
C VAL A 58 3.90 0.25 -23.69
N MET A 59 4.75 -0.77 -23.54
CA MET A 59 5.14 -1.67 -24.63
C MET A 59 3.92 -2.41 -25.19
N THR A 60 3.02 -2.89 -24.33
CA THR A 60 1.78 -3.57 -24.75
C THR A 60 0.85 -2.61 -25.48
N MET A 61 0.75 -1.35 -25.05
CA MET A 61 -0.06 -0.33 -25.73
C MET A 61 0.43 -0.08 -27.16
N TYR A 62 1.73 0.17 -27.34
CA TYR A 62 2.30 0.36 -28.67
C TYR A 62 2.28 -0.92 -29.53
N GLY A 63 2.59 -2.07 -28.93
CA GLY A 63 2.56 -3.37 -29.61
C GLY A 63 1.16 -3.73 -30.12
N THR A 64 0.12 -3.46 -29.31
CA THR A 64 -1.28 -3.66 -29.72
C THR A 64 -1.64 -2.72 -30.87
N GLY A 65 -1.25 -1.44 -30.81
CA GLY A 65 -1.47 -0.49 -31.91
C GLY A 65 -0.80 -0.94 -33.21
N ALA A 66 0.46 -1.35 -33.15
CA ALA A 66 1.19 -1.89 -34.29
C ALA A 66 0.51 -3.15 -34.86
N LEU A 67 0.07 -4.07 -34.00
CA LEU A 67 -0.63 -5.29 -34.40
C LEU A 67 -1.95 -4.99 -35.13
N LEU A 68 -2.74 -4.03 -34.66
CA LEU A 68 -3.98 -3.61 -35.32
C LEU A 68 -3.71 -3.01 -36.70
N VAL A 69 -2.66 -2.19 -36.82
CA VAL A 69 -2.23 -1.64 -38.12
C VAL A 69 -1.79 -2.78 -39.06
N THR A 70 -1.00 -3.73 -38.58
CA THR A 70 -0.58 -4.90 -39.36
C THR A 70 -1.78 -5.74 -39.81
N ALA A 71 -2.75 -6.00 -38.92
CA ALA A 71 -3.96 -6.73 -39.25
C ALA A 71 -4.79 -6.00 -40.31
N GLY A 72 -4.96 -4.69 -40.18
CA GLY A 72 -5.65 -3.86 -41.16
C GLY A 72 -4.95 -3.87 -42.52
N ALA A 73 -3.62 -3.73 -42.54
CA ALA A 73 -2.82 -3.78 -43.76
C ALA A 73 -2.91 -5.16 -44.44
N ALA A 74 -2.85 -6.24 -43.67
CA ALA A 74 -2.99 -7.61 -44.19
C ALA A 74 -4.38 -7.85 -44.81
N LEU A 75 -5.45 -7.41 -44.15
CA LEU A 75 -6.81 -7.51 -44.67
C LEU A 75 -7.01 -6.64 -45.92
N ALA A 76 -6.38 -5.46 -45.96
CA ALA A 76 -6.46 -4.56 -47.11
C ALA A 76 -5.84 -5.15 -48.41
N LEU A 77 -5.10 -6.27 -48.32
CA LEU A 77 -4.62 -7.01 -49.50
C LEU A 77 -5.76 -7.72 -50.26
N VAL A 78 -6.87 -8.01 -49.58
CA VAL A 78 -7.98 -8.79 -50.15
C VAL A 78 -9.33 -8.07 -50.14
N VAL A 79 -9.48 -6.99 -49.37
CA VAL A 79 -10.69 -6.14 -49.32
C VAL A 79 -10.35 -4.65 -49.36
N PRO A 80 -11.29 -3.76 -49.73
CA PRO A 80 -11.07 -2.32 -49.66
C PRO A 80 -10.67 -1.85 -48.26
N VAL A 81 -9.80 -0.83 -48.19
CA VAL A 81 -9.19 -0.38 -46.93
C VAL A 81 -10.21 0.01 -45.86
N TRP A 82 -11.35 0.58 -46.27
CA TRP A 82 -12.42 0.97 -45.35
C TRP A 82 -13.11 -0.25 -44.71
N VAL A 83 -13.28 -1.35 -45.45
CA VAL A 83 -13.84 -2.61 -44.94
C VAL A 83 -12.86 -3.25 -43.95
N ALA A 84 -11.58 -3.30 -44.31
CA ALA A 84 -10.52 -3.80 -43.43
C ALA A 84 -10.48 -3.02 -42.11
N ALA A 85 -10.50 -1.69 -42.18
CA ALA A 85 -10.51 -0.83 -41.00
C ALA A 85 -11.73 -1.10 -40.12
N LEU A 86 -12.94 -1.13 -40.68
CA LEU A 86 -14.17 -1.41 -39.93
C LEU A 86 -14.15 -2.80 -39.28
N ALA A 87 -13.64 -3.82 -39.97
CA ALA A 87 -13.54 -5.17 -39.43
C ALA A 87 -12.59 -5.23 -38.22
N VAL A 88 -11.38 -4.66 -38.35
CA VAL A 88 -10.40 -4.61 -37.25
C VAL A 88 -10.94 -3.81 -36.07
N THR A 89 -11.56 -2.65 -36.33
CA THR A 89 -12.21 -1.84 -35.30
C THR A 89 -13.33 -2.62 -34.61
N GLY A 90 -14.19 -3.32 -35.36
CA GLY A 90 -15.26 -4.14 -34.79
C GLY A 90 -14.73 -5.24 -33.85
N VAL A 91 -13.70 -5.97 -34.26
CA VAL A 91 -13.04 -6.99 -33.42
C VAL A 91 -12.44 -6.36 -32.16
N LEU A 92 -11.79 -5.20 -32.28
CA LEU A 92 -11.23 -4.48 -31.14
C LEU A 92 -12.30 -4.07 -30.13
N PHE A 93 -13.44 -3.52 -30.58
CA PHE A 93 -14.53 -3.14 -29.70
C PHE A 93 -15.19 -4.34 -29.02
N LEU A 94 -15.31 -5.47 -29.72
CA LEU A 94 -15.79 -6.72 -29.11
C LEU A 94 -14.83 -7.22 -28.01
N ALA A 95 -13.52 -7.23 -28.28
CA ALA A 95 -12.52 -7.59 -27.29
C ALA A 95 -12.53 -6.63 -26.07
N ALA A 96 -12.69 -5.33 -26.32
CA ALA A 96 -12.81 -4.32 -25.27
C ALA A 96 -14.07 -4.52 -24.43
N ALA A 97 -15.21 -4.82 -25.05
CA ALA A 97 -16.46 -5.12 -24.34
C ALA A 97 -16.31 -6.35 -23.43
N VAL A 98 -15.75 -7.44 -23.93
CA VAL A 98 -15.51 -8.66 -23.12
C VAL A 98 -14.58 -8.37 -21.95
N THR A 99 -13.46 -7.69 -22.20
CA THR A 99 -12.49 -7.32 -21.15
C THR A 99 -13.12 -6.40 -20.10
N ALA A 100 -13.93 -5.43 -20.52
CA ALA A 100 -14.63 -4.52 -19.62
C ALA A 100 -15.67 -5.25 -18.76
N LEU A 101 -16.41 -6.21 -19.33
CA LEU A 101 -17.37 -7.03 -18.59
C LEU A 101 -16.67 -7.93 -17.57
N ALA A 102 -15.57 -8.59 -17.96
CA ALA A 102 -14.77 -9.41 -17.06
C ALA A 102 -14.17 -8.57 -15.92
N GLY A 103 -13.57 -7.42 -16.24
CA GLY A 103 -13.01 -6.51 -15.23
C GLY A 103 -14.08 -6.00 -14.25
N ARG A 104 -15.28 -5.69 -14.75
CA ARG A 104 -16.42 -5.31 -13.90
C ARG A 104 -16.83 -6.46 -12.96
N GLN A 105 -16.85 -7.70 -13.43
CA GLN A 105 -17.13 -8.86 -12.58
C GLN A 105 -16.08 -8.99 -11.47
N GLU A 106 -14.80 -8.82 -11.76
CA GLU A 106 -13.77 -8.99 -10.72
C GLU A 106 -13.78 -7.86 -9.70
N ILE A 107 -14.09 -6.63 -10.11
CA ILE A 107 -14.32 -5.53 -9.15
C ILE A 107 -15.51 -5.85 -8.24
N HIS A 108 -16.59 -6.43 -8.77
CA HIS A 108 -17.73 -6.86 -7.96
C HIS A 108 -17.37 -7.99 -6.99
N HIS A 109 -16.50 -8.92 -7.36
CA HIS A 109 -16.09 -10.05 -6.51
C HIS A 109 -14.99 -9.69 -5.49
N ALA A 110 -14.18 -8.65 -5.74
CA ALA A 110 -13.05 -8.28 -4.88
C ALA A 110 -13.44 -7.81 -3.46
N GLY A 111 -14.74 -7.60 -3.18
CA GLY A 111 -15.20 -7.08 -1.90
C GLY A 111 -14.71 -5.64 -1.62
N PRO A 112 -15.11 -5.02 -0.50
CA PRO A 112 -14.67 -3.67 -0.19
C PRO A 112 -13.15 -3.64 0.04
N ALA A 113 -12.48 -2.67 -0.60
CA ALA A 113 -11.02 -2.49 -0.56
C ALA A 113 -10.45 -2.21 0.85
N LEU A 114 -11.33 -1.94 1.82
CA LEU A 114 -10.97 -1.72 3.22
C LEU A 114 -11.38 -2.96 4.04
N PRO A 115 -10.45 -3.55 4.82
CA PRO A 115 -10.80 -4.61 5.75
C PRO A 115 -11.74 -4.03 6.81
N GLN A 116 -13.02 -4.36 6.72
CA GLN A 116 -14.05 -3.86 7.65
C GLN A 116 -13.70 -4.21 9.10
N ALA A 117 -13.08 -5.37 9.33
CA ALA A 117 -12.61 -5.81 10.63
C ALA A 117 -11.51 -4.89 11.22
N ALA A 118 -10.58 -4.38 10.39
CA ALA A 118 -9.53 -3.48 10.84
C ALA A 118 -10.05 -2.07 11.19
N MET A 119 -11.16 -1.66 10.55
CA MET A 119 -11.84 -0.40 10.87
C MET A 119 -12.73 -0.51 12.12
N ALA A 120 -13.29 -1.69 12.38
CA ALA A 120 -14.10 -1.94 13.57
C ALA A 120 -13.25 -1.98 14.84
N SER A 121 -12.13 -2.72 14.82
CA SER A 121 -11.23 -2.79 15.98
C SER A 121 -10.61 -1.43 16.33
N GLY A 122 -10.25 -0.62 15.32
CA GLY A 122 -9.70 0.72 15.56
C GLY A 122 -10.70 1.71 16.17
N ARG A 123 -12.01 1.54 15.96
CA ARG A 123 -13.04 2.36 16.64
C ARG A 123 -13.21 1.94 18.08
N GLU A 124 -13.23 0.63 18.34
CA GLU A 124 -13.34 0.05 19.67
C GLU A 124 -12.17 0.48 20.58
N ASP A 125 -10.95 0.50 20.04
CA ASP A 125 -9.76 0.97 20.76
C ASP A 125 -9.82 2.47 21.10
N VAL A 126 -10.33 3.30 20.19
CA VAL A 126 -10.49 4.75 20.41
C VAL A 126 -11.57 5.02 21.46
N ASP A 127 -12.68 4.29 21.39
CA ASP A 127 -13.78 4.42 22.35
C ASP A 127 -13.33 4.00 23.76
N ALA A 128 -12.58 2.89 23.88
CA ALA A 128 -12.00 2.44 25.16
C ALA A 128 -11.03 3.48 25.77
N PHE A 129 -10.22 4.13 24.93
CA PHE A 129 -9.32 5.19 25.38
C PHE A 129 -10.08 6.45 25.85
N MET A 130 -11.15 6.82 25.13
CA MET A 130 -11.98 7.97 25.48
C MET A 130 -12.77 7.76 26.76
N ASP A 131 -13.27 6.54 27.00
CA ASP A 131 -13.95 6.17 28.23
C ASP A 131 -13.01 6.18 29.43
N ALA A 132 -11.78 5.66 29.27
CA ALA A 132 -10.74 5.76 30.30
C ALA A 132 -10.37 7.21 30.63
N ALA A 133 -10.27 8.07 29.61
CA ALA A 133 -9.96 9.50 29.77
C ALA A 133 -11.11 10.34 30.37
N ARG A 134 -12.36 9.85 30.29
CA ARG A 134 -13.53 10.43 30.97
C ARG A 134 -13.62 9.98 32.43
N ALA A 135 -13.41 8.69 32.69
CA ALA A 135 -13.44 8.13 34.05
C ALA A 135 -12.36 8.72 34.96
N GLY A 136 -11.17 9.01 34.42
CA GLY A 136 -10.09 9.68 35.15
C GLY A 136 -10.33 11.16 35.45
N ARG A 137 -11.38 11.78 34.88
CA ARG A 137 -11.72 13.20 35.06
C ARG A 137 -12.83 13.44 36.09
N SER A 138 -13.46 12.36 36.56
CA SER A 138 -14.52 12.36 37.58
C SER A 138 -14.02 12.00 38.99
N LEU A 139 -12.70 11.85 39.18
CA LEU A 139 -12.01 11.74 40.45
C LEU A 139 -11.19 13.00 40.72
#